data_AF-A0A177KWJ4-F1
#
_entry.id   AF-A0A177KWJ4-F1
#
_cell.length_a   1.000
_cell.length_b   1.000
_cell.length_c   1.000
_cell.angle_alpha   90.00
_cell.angle_beta   90.00
_cell.angle_gamma   90.00
#
_symmetry.space_group_name_H-M   'P 1'
#
loop_
_entity.id
_entity.type
_entity.pdbx_description
1 polymer ?
#
loop_
_entity_poly.entity_id
_entity_poly.type
_entity_poly.pdbx_seq_one_letter_code
_entity_poly.pdbx_strand_id
1 'polypeptide(L)'
;MLSFFKQKKNRSNPQQPKEEIYAQKSSVTIDFSLSKNLEDIKRITGNSPDIVIRKINIGYQAKIDAAVLFVKGLVDSRAVDDFFIESMMKSNPLQEKLTLQDMMDLIADKVIPLGQVQSMRNQVEVIDSLMAGNTIILIDGIDEALTVGTQGGEKRSIQEPTTHISIRGSKEGFTETNETNLAMVRRIIKSPDLWVESMTIGQVTKTDVSIMYLKGIAKEDIVQEVRTRLNRIDIDGILESGYVEQLIEDQTMTPFPTIENTERPDMVAGNLLEGRIAIFINGTPFVLLVPALFVEFFQTIEDYGSRFDIANGLRYIRVLAFFISLTGPALYVAATTFHQEMIPTQLVFIIAAQREAVPFPSVVEALIMELTFEILREAGLRLPKAIGSTVSIVG
;
A
#
# COMPACT_ATOMS: atom_id res chain seq x y z
N MET A 1 9.91 -57.25 -17.98
CA MET A 1 9.55 -57.29 -16.54
C MET A 1 10.39 -56.22 -15.85
N LEU A 2 9.90 -55.19 -15.18
CA LEU A 2 8.65 -54.98 -14.46
C LEU A 2 8.04 -53.60 -14.76
N SER A 3 6.71 -53.57 -14.77
CA SER A 3 5.84 -52.39 -14.82
C SER A 3 5.92 -51.60 -13.51
N PHE A 4 6.12 -50.28 -13.62
CA PHE A 4 5.94 -49.32 -12.52
C PHE A 4 4.86 -48.29 -12.90
N PHE A 5 3.65 -48.78 -13.18
CA PHE A 5 2.44 -47.98 -13.04
C PHE A 5 2.12 -47.84 -11.55
N LYS A 6 2.38 -46.67 -10.96
CA LYS A 6 1.90 -46.33 -9.61
C LYS A 6 1.01 -45.09 -9.67
N GLN A 7 -0.29 -45.38 -9.69
CA GLN A 7 -1.42 -44.61 -9.18
C GLN A 7 -1.31 -43.08 -9.17
N LYS A 8 -1.96 -42.46 -10.15
CA LYS A 8 -2.49 -41.09 -10.07
C LYS A 8 -3.46 -41.02 -8.87
N LYS A 9 -2.99 -40.45 -7.76
CA LYS A 9 -3.84 -40.05 -6.63
C LYS A 9 -4.63 -38.83 -7.11
N ASN A 10 -5.95 -38.97 -7.23
CA ASN A 10 -6.87 -37.87 -7.48
C ASN A 10 -6.61 -36.76 -6.44
N ARG A 11 -5.91 -35.70 -6.84
CA ARG A 11 -5.96 -34.42 -6.14
C ARG A 11 -7.29 -33.80 -6.54
N SER A 12 -8.28 -33.93 -5.67
CA SER A 12 -9.46 -33.08 -5.67
C SER A 12 -9.00 -31.63 -5.73
N ASN A 13 -9.34 -30.96 -6.83
CA ASN A 13 -8.96 -29.59 -7.12
C ASN A 13 -9.70 -28.66 -6.12
N PRO A 14 -9.03 -27.91 -5.23
CA PRO A 14 -9.72 -27.01 -4.29
C PRO A 14 -10.13 -25.67 -4.92
N GLN A 15 -10.24 -25.59 -6.26
CA GLN A 15 -10.53 -24.35 -6.98
C GLN A 15 -12.03 -24.06 -7.15
N GLN A 16 -12.92 -24.98 -6.80
CA GLN A 16 -14.36 -24.82 -7.03
C GLN A 16 -15.14 -23.84 -6.12
N PRO A 17 -14.64 -23.22 -5.04
CA PRO A 17 -15.42 -22.17 -4.35
C PRO A 17 -15.31 -20.77 -4.96
N LYS A 18 -14.28 -20.46 -5.76
CA LYS A 18 -14.04 -19.06 -6.20
C LYS A 18 -14.83 -18.67 -7.44
N GLU A 19 -14.97 -19.55 -8.43
CA GLU A 19 -15.67 -19.24 -9.69
C GLU A 19 -17.18 -19.03 -9.49
N GLU A 20 -17.82 -19.78 -8.58
CA GLU A 20 -19.25 -19.60 -8.26
C GLU A 20 -19.55 -18.27 -7.55
N ILE A 21 -18.62 -17.76 -6.74
CA ILE A 21 -18.75 -16.46 -6.05
C ILE A 21 -18.67 -15.28 -7.03
N TYR A 22 -17.80 -15.36 -8.05
CA TYR A 22 -17.71 -14.32 -9.08
C TYR A 22 -18.88 -14.37 -10.08
N ALA A 23 -19.44 -15.54 -10.36
CA ALA A 23 -20.58 -15.70 -11.27
C ALA A 23 -21.93 -15.24 -10.67
N GLN A 24 -22.08 -15.25 -9.33
CA GLN A 24 -23.30 -14.74 -8.68
C GLN A 24 -23.32 -13.22 -8.48
N LYS A 25 -22.17 -12.53 -8.48
CA LYS A 25 -22.12 -11.06 -8.38
C LYS A 25 -22.61 -10.37 -9.65
N SER A 26 -22.50 -11.00 -10.82
CA SER A 26 -22.64 -10.38 -12.15
C SER A 26 -24.09 -10.17 -12.65
N SER A 27 -25.12 -10.45 -11.86
CA SER A 27 -26.53 -10.29 -12.28
C SER A 27 -27.27 -9.10 -11.65
N VAL A 28 -26.59 -8.27 -10.84
CA VAL A 28 -27.22 -7.10 -10.20
C VAL A 28 -27.23 -5.92 -11.16
N THR A 29 -28.42 -5.43 -11.51
CA THR A 29 -28.60 -4.26 -12.37
C THR A 29 -28.73 -2.99 -11.55
N ILE A 30 -28.42 -1.84 -12.16
CA ILE A 30 -28.69 -0.51 -11.60
C ILE A 30 -30.21 -0.38 -11.36
N ASP A 31 -30.57 0.12 -10.18
CA ASP A 31 -31.97 0.35 -9.80
C ASP A 31 -32.47 1.69 -10.40
N PHE A 32 -33.78 1.84 -10.58
CA PHE A 32 -34.34 3.11 -11.01
C PHE A 32 -34.19 4.22 -9.95
N SER A 33 -34.10 3.85 -8.66
CA SER A 33 -33.92 4.83 -7.59
C SER A 33 -32.45 5.20 -7.41
N LEU A 34 -32.13 6.47 -7.62
CA LEU A 34 -30.81 7.03 -7.37
C LEU A 34 -30.37 6.81 -5.92
N SER A 35 -31.29 7.01 -4.97
CA SER A 35 -31.00 6.86 -3.54
C SER A 35 -30.48 5.46 -3.17
N LYS A 36 -31.13 4.41 -3.71
CA LYS A 36 -30.75 3.02 -3.50
C LYS A 36 -29.40 2.69 -4.14
N ASN A 37 -29.16 3.15 -5.37
CA ASN A 37 -27.86 2.96 -6.02
C ASN A 37 -26.71 3.59 -5.23
N LEU A 38 -26.91 4.80 -4.70
CA LEU A 38 -25.90 5.48 -3.89
C LEU A 38 -25.64 4.76 -2.55
N GLU A 39 -26.68 4.24 -1.91
CA GLU A 39 -26.52 3.43 -0.69
C GLU A 39 -25.78 2.12 -0.96
N ASP A 40 -26.09 1.43 -2.06
CA ASP A 40 -25.40 0.21 -2.45
C ASP A 40 -23.92 0.46 -2.77
N ILE A 41 -23.60 1.53 -3.53
CA ILE A 41 -22.21 1.88 -3.83
C ILE A 41 -21.44 2.21 -2.54
N LYS A 42 -22.04 2.98 -1.62
CA LYS A 42 -21.42 3.27 -0.31
C LYS A 42 -21.18 2.00 0.50
N ARG A 43 -22.15 1.09 0.51
CA ARG A 43 -22.05 -0.18 1.23
C ARG A 43 -20.96 -1.09 0.66
N ILE A 44 -20.89 -1.21 -0.66
CA ILE A 44 -19.91 -2.06 -1.36
C ILE A 44 -18.49 -1.52 -1.15
N THR A 45 -18.34 -0.20 -1.19
CA THR A 45 -17.02 0.45 -1.09
C THR A 45 -16.62 0.85 0.33
N GLY A 46 -17.36 0.39 1.35
CA GLY A 46 -17.03 0.63 2.75
C GLY A 46 -17.18 2.09 3.20
N ASN A 47 -17.94 2.90 2.46
CA ASN A 47 -18.06 4.35 2.66
C ASN A 47 -16.69 5.05 2.67
N SER A 48 -15.79 4.60 1.79
CA SER A 48 -14.43 5.13 1.70
C SER A 48 -14.43 6.63 1.36
N PRO A 49 -13.67 7.47 2.09
CA PRO A 49 -13.74 8.93 1.96
C PRO A 49 -13.12 9.47 0.67
N ASP A 50 -12.32 8.66 -0.03
CA ASP A 50 -11.77 8.98 -1.34
C ASP A 50 -12.77 8.79 -2.49
N ILE A 51 -13.93 8.19 -2.22
CA ILE A 51 -15.03 8.09 -3.19
C ILE A 51 -15.93 9.30 -3.03
N VAL A 52 -15.84 10.21 -4.00
CA VAL A 52 -16.60 11.46 -3.99
C VAL A 52 -17.93 11.24 -4.68
N ILE A 53 -19.02 11.59 -3.99
CA ILE A 53 -20.39 11.56 -4.52
C ILE A 53 -20.92 12.98 -4.50
N ARG A 54 -21.09 13.60 -5.66
CA ARG A 54 -21.67 14.94 -5.83
C ARG A 54 -23.07 14.82 -6.41
N LYS A 55 -24.08 15.27 -5.66
CA LYS A 55 -25.47 15.33 -6.14
C LYS A 55 -25.70 16.64 -6.89
N ILE A 56 -26.36 16.55 -8.04
CA ILE A 56 -26.73 17.68 -8.89
C ILE A 56 -28.19 17.55 -9.31
N ASN A 57 -28.84 18.68 -9.58
CA ASN A 57 -30.20 18.69 -10.09
C ASN A 57 -30.15 19.12 -11.56
N ILE A 58 -30.70 18.28 -12.43
CA ILE A 58 -30.72 18.51 -13.88
C ILE A 58 -32.15 18.87 -14.30
N GLY A 59 -32.30 19.87 -15.17
CA GLY A 59 -33.60 20.29 -15.71
C GLY A 59 -34.17 21.57 -15.08
N TYR A 60 -34.91 22.34 -15.88
CA TYR A 60 -35.44 23.67 -15.49
C TYR A 60 -36.87 23.60 -14.92
N GLN A 61 -37.74 22.75 -15.47
CA GLN A 61 -39.16 22.63 -15.05
C GLN A 61 -39.42 21.41 -14.16
N ALA A 62 -38.83 20.25 -14.46
CA ALA A 62 -38.79 19.08 -13.60
C ALA A 62 -37.35 18.91 -13.14
N LYS A 63 -37.09 19.13 -11.85
CA LYS A 63 -35.78 18.87 -11.24
C LYS A 63 -35.63 17.36 -11.14
N ILE A 64 -34.74 16.80 -11.95
CA ILE A 64 -34.35 15.40 -11.86
C ILE A 64 -33.06 15.35 -11.07
N ASP A 65 -33.05 14.55 -10.02
CA ASP A 65 -31.87 14.34 -9.21
C ASP A 65 -30.89 13.46 -9.98
N ALA A 66 -29.61 13.83 -9.98
CA ALA A 66 -28.53 13.05 -10.53
C ALA A 66 -27.33 13.07 -9.58
N ALA A 67 -26.44 12.10 -9.71
CA ALA A 67 -25.22 12.03 -8.95
C ALA A 67 -24.03 11.71 -9.85
N VAL A 68 -22.92 12.35 -9.54
CA VAL A 68 -21.64 12.15 -10.19
C VAL A 68 -20.70 11.55 -9.15
N LEU A 69 -20.12 10.40 -9.48
CA LEU A 69 -19.25 9.63 -8.61
C LEU A 69 -17.88 9.47 -9.25
N PHE A 70 -16.83 9.65 -8.46
CA PHE A 70 -15.45 9.42 -8.90
C PHE A 70 -14.54 9.12 -7.71
N VAL A 71 -13.40 8.48 -7.97
CA VAL A 71 -12.36 8.25 -6.97
C VAL A 71 -11.35 9.39 -7.04
N LYS A 72 -11.14 10.07 -5.91
CA LYS A 72 -10.21 11.19 -5.79
C LYS A 72 -8.78 10.74 -6.12
N GLY A 73 -8.07 11.52 -6.92
CA GLY A 73 -6.69 11.22 -7.34
C GLY A 73 -6.52 10.16 -8.45
N LEU A 74 -7.59 9.45 -8.84
CA LEU A 74 -7.58 8.61 -10.06
C LEU A 74 -8.08 9.34 -11.30
N VAL A 75 -8.88 10.39 -11.11
CA VAL A 75 -9.46 11.21 -12.17
C VAL A 75 -8.69 12.51 -12.38
N ASP A 76 -8.75 13.04 -13.60
CA ASP A 76 -8.37 14.43 -13.86
C ASP A 76 -9.44 15.37 -13.28
N SER A 77 -9.12 16.00 -12.15
CA SER A 77 -10.01 16.94 -11.47
C SER A 77 -10.47 18.09 -12.37
N ARG A 78 -9.65 18.54 -13.34
CA ARG A 78 -10.05 19.61 -14.27
C ARG A 78 -11.15 19.13 -15.21
N ALA A 79 -11.00 17.93 -15.78
CA ALA A 79 -12.01 17.35 -16.65
C ALA A 79 -13.35 17.16 -15.92
N VAL A 80 -13.29 16.75 -14.65
CA VAL A 80 -14.48 16.59 -13.79
C VAL A 80 -15.10 17.95 -13.44
N ASP A 81 -14.31 18.95 -13.06
CA ASP A 81 -14.83 20.28 -12.73
C ASP A 81 -15.40 21.00 -13.97
N ASP A 82 -14.76 20.88 -15.13
CA ASP A 82 -15.29 21.37 -16.42
C ASP A 82 -16.62 20.70 -16.74
N PHE A 83 -16.76 19.38 -16.53
CA PHE A 83 -18.04 18.70 -16.64
C PHE A 83 -19.12 19.31 -15.73
N PHE A 84 -18.80 19.54 -14.45
CA PHE A 84 -19.76 20.15 -13.51
C PHE A 84 -20.17 21.54 -13.98
N ILE A 85 -19.21 22.35 -14.42
CA ILE A 85 -19.45 23.70 -14.92
C ILE A 85 -20.34 23.67 -16.16
N GLU A 86 -20.07 22.80 -17.14
CA GLU A 86 -20.88 22.71 -18.36
C GLU A 86 -22.30 22.17 -18.07
N SER A 87 -22.41 21.16 -17.19
CA SER A 87 -23.68 20.58 -16.77
C SER A 87 -24.57 21.59 -16.03
N MET A 88 -23.98 22.43 -15.17
CA MET A 88 -24.72 23.45 -14.41
C MET A 88 -24.98 24.75 -15.18
N MET A 89 -24.01 25.25 -15.97
CA MET A 89 -24.08 26.60 -16.57
C MET A 89 -24.66 26.65 -17.99
N LYS A 90 -24.55 25.58 -18.80
CA LYS A 90 -25.05 25.56 -20.20
C LYS A 90 -26.36 24.79 -20.36
N SER A 91 -27.13 24.64 -19.29
CA SER A 91 -28.53 24.20 -19.36
C SER A 91 -29.43 25.34 -19.88
N ASN A 92 -29.14 25.88 -21.07
CA ASN A 92 -30.02 26.83 -21.75
C ASN A 92 -31.34 26.15 -22.19
N PRO A 93 -32.42 26.92 -22.37
CA PRO A 93 -33.78 26.53 -21.98
C PRO A 93 -34.34 25.43 -22.89
N LEU A 94 -34.41 24.22 -22.38
CA LEU A 94 -35.12 23.12 -23.02
C LEU A 94 -36.62 23.37 -22.90
N GLN A 95 -37.21 23.96 -23.94
CA GLN A 95 -38.64 24.25 -24.06
C GLN A 95 -39.50 23.04 -24.45
N GLU A 96 -38.91 21.85 -24.64
CA GLU A 96 -39.64 20.65 -25.02
C GLU A 96 -39.66 19.61 -23.90
N LYS A 97 -40.80 18.91 -23.78
CA LYS A 97 -41.00 17.75 -22.91
C LYS A 97 -40.08 16.62 -23.38
N LEU A 98 -38.82 16.65 -22.96
CA LEU A 98 -37.87 15.58 -23.21
C LEU A 98 -38.20 14.39 -22.30
N THR A 99 -38.09 13.19 -22.86
CA THR A 99 -38.16 11.94 -22.11
C THR A 99 -36.85 11.75 -21.32
N LEU A 100 -36.86 10.96 -20.24
CA LEU A 100 -35.66 10.68 -19.44
C LEU A 100 -34.51 10.11 -20.29
N GLN A 101 -34.83 9.31 -21.31
CA GLN A 101 -33.86 8.75 -22.24
C GLN A 101 -33.19 9.84 -23.10
N ASP A 102 -33.97 10.79 -23.63
CA ASP A 102 -33.42 11.90 -24.42
C ASP A 102 -32.49 12.78 -23.59
N MET A 103 -32.74 12.89 -22.28
CA MET A 103 -31.85 13.59 -21.35
C MET A 103 -30.52 12.85 -21.15
N MET A 104 -30.54 11.52 -21.09
CA MET A 104 -29.33 10.70 -20.99
C MET A 104 -28.49 10.85 -22.26
N ASP A 105 -29.11 10.81 -23.43
CA ASP A 105 -28.42 11.02 -24.72
C ASP A 105 -27.85 12.44 -24.84
N LEU A 106 -28.60 13.46 -24.42
CA LEU A 106 -28.11 14.85 -24.38
C LEU A 106 -26.92 15.03 -23.42
N ILE A 107 -26.92 14.35 -22.27
CA ILE A 107 -25.79 14.38 -21.34
C ILE A 107 -24.61 13.65 -21.97
N ALA A 108 -24.83 12.47 -22.57
CA ALA A 108 -23.78 11.75 -23.28
C ALA A 108 -23.13 12.65 -24.36
N ASP A 109 -23.92 13.29 -25.22
CA ASP A 109 -23.45 14.19 -26.27
C ASP A 109 -22.61 15.36 -25.75
N LYS A 110 -22.98 15.93 -24.60
CA LYS A 110 -22.23 17.02 -23.96
C LYS A 110 -20.93 16.55 -23.31
N VAL A 111 -20.82 15.26 -22.98
CA VAL A 111 -19.70 14.69 -22.24
C VAL A 111 -18.70 13.97 -23.15
N ILE A 112 -19.10 13.61 -24.37
CA ILE A 112 -18.20 13.08 -25.42
C ILE A 112 -16.92 13.91 -25.60
N PRO A 113 -16.93 15.27 -25.56
CA PRO A 113 -15.70 16.07 -25.68
C PRO A 113 -14.69 15.84 -24.55
N LEU A 114 -15.14 15.36 -23.38
CA LEU A 114 -14.32 15.17 -22.18
C LEU A 114 -13.71 13.77 -22.08
N GLY A 115 -14.21 12.80 -22.85
CA GLY A 115 -13.69 11.43 -22.83
C GLY A 115 -14.60 10.40 -23.49
N GLN A 116 -14.20 9.13 -23.45
CA GLN A 116 -15.01 8.02 -23.95
C GLN A 116 -16.22 7.81 -23.03
N VAL A 117 -17.43 7.91 -23.60
CA VAL A 117 -18.69 7.68 -22.88
C VAL A 117 -19.20 6.27 -23.17
N GLN A 118 -19.62 5.55 -22.13
CA GLN A 118 -20.29 4.25 -22.26
C GLN A 118 -21.48 4.17 -21.30
N SER A 119 -22.62 3.67 -21.78
CA SER A 119 -23.77 3.34 -20.92
C SER A 119 -23.65 1.90 -20.42
N MET A 120 -23.88 1.70 -19.12
CA MET A 120 -23.78 0.40 -18.45
C MET A 120 -25.01 0.17 -17.55
N ARG A 121 -25.60 -1.02 -17.64
CA ARG A 121 -26.72 -1.45 -16.76
C ARG A 121 -26.28 -2.31 -15.59
N ASN A 122 -25.13 -2.97 -15.74
CA ASN A 122 -24.62 -3.91 -14.73
C ASN A 122 -23.93 -3.13 -13.60
N GLN A 123 -24.40 -3.31 -12.37
CA GLN A 123 -23.84 -2.60 -11.22
C GLN A 123 -22.36 -2.97 -10.98
N VAL A 124 -21.97 -4.22 -11.24
CA VAL A 124 -20.57 -4.66 -11.07
C VAL A 124 -19.66 -3.95 -12.05
N GLU A 125 -20.05 -3.88 -13.34
CA GLU A 125 -19.28 -3.19 -14.36
C GLU A 125 -19.13 -1.69 -14.05
N VAL A 126 -20.20 -1.08 -13.52
CA VAL A 126 -20.17 0.33 -13.08
C VAL A 126 -19.18 0.54 -11.94
N ILE A 127 -19.15 -0.36 -10.96
CA ILE A 127 -18.23 -0.29 -9.83
C ILE A 127 -16.78 -0.55 -10.27
N ASP A 128 -16.55 -1.52 -11.14
CA ASP A 128 -15.22 -1.79 -11.70
C ASP A 128 -14.71 -0.60 -12.53
N SER A 129 -15.61 0.04 -13.28
CA SER A 129 -15.32 1.28 -14.02
C SER A 129 -14.96 2.44 -13.08
N LEU A 130 -15.68 2.60 -11.96
CA LEU A 130 -15.36 3.56 -10.91
C LEU A 130 -13.96 3.30 -10.31
N MET A 131 -13.64 2.04 -9.99
CA MET A 131 -12.33 1.65 -9.45
C MET A 131 -11.20 1.78 -10.50
N ALA A 132 -11.54 1.75 -11.79
CA ALA A 132 -10.60 2.03 -12.87
C ALA A 132 -10.26 3.52 -13.02
N GLY A 133 -10.95 4.41 -12.29
CA GLY A 133 -10.75 5.86 -12.37
C GLY A 133 -11.62 6.55 -13.42
N ASN A 134 -12.75 5.96 -13.79
CA ASN A 134 -13.76 6.65 -14.58
C ASN A 134 -14.71 7.44 -13.69
N THR A 135 -15.30 8.49 -14.25
CA THR A 135 -16.40 9.21 -13.61
C THR A 135 -17.73 8.53 -13.98
N ILE A 136 -18.57 8.28 -12.99
CA ILE A 136 -19.88 7.66 -13.15
C ILE A 136 -20.96 8.72 -12.96
N ILE A 137 -21.97 8.74 -13.82
CA ILE A 137 -23.14 9.61 -13.73
C ILE A 137 -24.37 8.71 -13.61
N LEU A 138 -25.12 8.90 -12.53
CA LEU A 138 -26.39 8.23 -12.25
C LEU A 138 -27.50 9.27 -12.29
N ILE A 139 -28.63 8.94 -12.89
CA ILE A 139 -29.80 9.82 -13.02
C ILE A 139 -31.00 9.11 -12.40
N ASP A 140 -31.76 9.80 -11.57
CA ASP A 140 -32.94 9.24 -10.94
C ASP A 140 -34.03 8.90 -11.98
N GLY A 141 -34.60 7.71 -11.86
CA GLY A 141 -35.60 7.18 -12.78
C GLY A 141 -35.03 6.42 -14.00
N ILE A 142 -33.72 6.19 -14.08
CA ILE A 142 -33.07 5.43 -15.16
C ILE A 142 -32.28 4.24 -14.60
N ASP A 143 -32.41 3.05 -15.20
CA ASP A 143 -31.70 1.81 -14.85
C ASP A 143 -30.33 1.66 -15.56
N GLU A 144 -29.75 2.79 -15.98
CA GLU A 144 -28.49 2.88 -16.71
C GLU A 144 -27.57 3.91 -16.04
N ALA A 145 -26.28 3.60 -16.01
CA ALA A 145 -25.23 4.51 -15.57
C ALA A 145 -24.41 4.95 -16.79
N LEU A 146 -24.14 6.25 -16.90
CA LEU A 146 -23.17 6.75 -17.86
C LEU A 146 -21.78 6.74 -17.23
N THR A 147 -20.80 6.19 -17.93
CA THR A 147 -19.40 6.16 -17.52
C THR A 147 -18.59 7.01 -18.47
N VAL A 148 -17.68 7.80 -17.92
CA VAL A 148 -16.89 8.79 -18.66
C VAL A 148 -15.42 8.54 -18.37
N GLY A 149 -14.64 8.33 -19.44
CA GLY A 149 -13.19 8.13 -19.38
C GLY A 149 -12.45 9.40 -18.95
N THR A 150 -12.40 9.68 -17.65
CA THR A 150 -11.69 10.82 -17.04
C THR A 150 -10.41 10.39 -16.31
N GLN A 151 -9.90 9.19 -16.62
CA GLN A 151 -8.70 8.62 -15.99
C GLN A 151 -7.50 9.55 -16.25
N GLY A 152 -6.78 9.96 -15.21
CA GLY A 152 -5.61 10.81 -15.37
C GLY A 152 -5.44 11.84 -14.26
N GLY A 153 -4.93 13.02 -14.64
CA GLY A 153 -4.65 14.14 -13.75
C GLY A 153 -3.16 14.42 -13.53
N GLU A 154 -2.81 15.71 -13.39
CA GLU A 154 -1.45 16.19 -13.15
C GLU A 154 -0.87 15.53 -11.89
N LYS A 155 0.11 14.64 -12.10
CA LYS A 155 0.97 14.13 -11.04
C LYS A 155 1.91 15.28 -10.66
N ARG A 156 1.94 15.71 -9.38
CA ARG A 156 3.22 16.23 -8.84
C ARG A 156 4.30 15.20 -9.19
N SER A 157 5.50 15.65 -9.53
CA SER A 157 6.63 14.78 -9.88
C SER A 157 6.82 13.73 -8.78
N ILE A 158 6.33 12.51 -9.02
CA ILE A 158 6.54 11.38 -8.12
C ILE A 158 8.04 11.08 -8.19
N GLN A 159 8.70 11.17 -7.04
CA GLN A 159 10.14 10.97 -6.95
C GLN A 159 10.45 9.51 -6.66
N GLU A 160 11.69 9.12 -6.96
CA GLU A 160 12.19 7.79 -6.61
C GLU A 160 12.37 7.68 -5.09
N PRO A 161 11.90 6.60 -4.43
CA PRO A 161 12.06 6.42 -3.00
C PRO A 161 13.54 6.47 -2.63
N THR A 162 13.85 7.24 -1.57
CA THR A 162 15.25 7.50 -1.20
C THR A 162 15.81 6.39 -0.32
N THR A 163 14.95 5.76 0.48
CA THR A 163 15.28 4.65 1.40
C THR A 163 15.19 3.28 0.73
N HIS A 164 14.29 3.10 -0.25
CA HIS A 164 14.06 1.81 -0.93
C HIS A 164 14.34 1.86 -2.44
N ILE A 165 15.60 2.11 -2.80
CA ILE A 165 16.05 2.13 -4.20
C ILE A 165 15.98 0.71 -4.76
N SER A 166 15.22 0.50 -5.84
CA SER A 166 15.20 -0.77 -6.57
C SER A 166 15.92 -0.68 -7.91
N ILE A 167 16.63 -1.75 -8.24
CA ILE A 167 17.25 -1.90 -9.57
C ILE A 167 16.18 -2.23 -10.62
N ARG A 168 15.07 -2.87 -10.21
CA ARG A 168 13.96 -3.29 -11.09
C ARG A 168 12.62 -3.15 -10.38
N GLY A 169 11.60 -2.66 -11.09
CA GLY A 169 10.23 -2.50 -10.57
C GLY A 169 9.72 -1.05 -10.65
N SER A 170 8.63 -0.75 -9.97
CA SER A 170 8.15 0.63 -9.86
C SER A 170 9.18 1.48 -9.11
N LYS A 171 9.45 2.69 -9.63
CA LYS A 171 10.27 3.71 -8.99
C LYS A 171 9.41 4.77 -8.32
N GLU A 172 8.09 4.59 -8.26
CA GLU A 172 7.21 5.55 -7.62
C GLU A 172 7.36 5.44 -6.09
N GLY A 173 7.74 6.54 -5.44
CA GLY A 173 7.70 6.70 -3.99
C GLY A 173 6.47 7.47 -3.54
N PHE A 174 6.01 7.22 -2.32
CA PHE A 174 4.97 8.02 -1.68
C PHE A 174 5.41 9.48 -1.50
N THR A 175 4.42 10.34 -1.31
CA THR A 175 4.59 11.78 -1.09
C THR A 175 4.03 12.16 0.29
N GLU A 176 4.14 13.41 0.69
CA GLU A 176 3.63 13.90 1.97
C GLU A 176 2.10 14.06 2.00
N THR A 177 1.40 13.84 0.88
CA THR A 177 -0.06 14.05 0.79
C THR A 177 -0.80 12.71 0.77
N ASN A 178 -1.70 12.50 1.75
CA ASN A 178 -2.50 11.27 1.85
C ASN A 178 -3.31 10.99 0.59
N GLU A 179 -3.97 12.00 0.01
CA GLU A 179 -4.76 11.84 -1.21
C GLU A 179 -3.96 11.21 -2.36
N THR A 180 -2.75 11.70 -2.62
CA THR A 180 -1.87 11.15 -3.65
C THR A 180 -1.47 9.71 -3.30
N ASN A 181 -1.15 9.44 -2.04
CA ASN A 181 -0.69 8.12 -1.60
C ASN A 181 -1.80 7.06 -1.70
N LEU A 182 -3.02 7.40 -1.29
CA LEU A 182 -4.19 6.52 -1.44
C LEU A 182 -4.44 6.20 -2.93
N ALA A 183 -4.36 7.22 -3.80
CA ALA A 183 -4.51 7.06 -5.24
C ALA A 183 -3.42 6.16 -5.86
N MET A 184 -2.16 6.26 -5.39
CA MET A 184 -1.07 5.38 -5.84
C MET A 184 -1.39 3.91 -5.56
N VAL A 185 -1.93 3.58 -4.38
CA VAL A 185 -2.30 2.20 -4.05
C VAL A 185 -3.55 1.75 -4.83
N ARG A 186 -4.57 2.61 -4.96
CA ARG A 186 -5.78 2.35 -5.76
C ARG A 186 -5.48 2.06 -7.24
N ARG A 187 -4.41 2.65 -7.81
CA ARG A 187 -3.97 2.33 -9.19
C ARG A 187 -3.51 0.89 -9.34
N ILE A 188 -2.94 0.31 -8.28
CA ILE A 188 -2.45 -1.07 -8.25
C ILE A 188 -3.60 -2.02 -7.90
N ILE A 189 -4.37 -1.71 -6.84
CA ILE A 189 -5.50 -2.51 -6.37
C ILE A 189 -6.82 -1.82 -6.75
N LYS A 190 -7.43 -2.29 -7.85
CA LYS A 190 -8.70 -1.77 -8.37
C LYS A 190 -9.93 -2.52 -7.82
N SER A 191 -9.86 -2.97 -6.57
CA SER A 191 -10.96 -3.71 -5.95
C SER A 191 -11.87 -2.76 -5.16
N PRO A 192 -13.21 -2.88 -5.28
CA PRO A 192 -14.13 -2.15 -4.41
C PRO A 192 -14.06 -2.61 -2.95
N ASP A 193 -13.51 -3.80 -2.70
CA ASP A 193 -13.29 -4.33 -1.36
C ASP A 193 -12.07 -3.67 -0.67
N LEU A 194 -11.30 -2.81 -1.37
CA LEU A 194 -10.27 -1.98 -0.75
C LEU A 194 -10.92 -0.80 -0.03
N TRP A 195 -11.07 -0.93 1.28
CA TRP A 195 -11.75 0.04 2.12
C TRP A 195 -10.75 1.00 2.76
N VAL A 196 -11.16 2.26 2.90
CA VAL A 196 -10.38 3.31 3.55
C VAL A 196 -11.21 3.94 4.65
N GLU A 197 -10.63 4.10 5.84
CA GLU A 197 -11.21 4.80 6.98
C GLU A 197 -10.30 5.97 7.35
N SER A 198 -10.83 7.20 7.35
CA SER A 198 -10.07 8.37 7.79
C SER A 198 -10.47 8.82 9.19
N MET A 199 -9.49 9.30 9.94
CA MET A 199 -9.64 9.89 11.26
C MET A 199 -8.63 11.03 11.44
N THR A 200 -8.85 11.86 12.45
CA THR A 200 -7.96 12.99 12.74
C THR A 200 -7.36 12.79 14.13
N ILE A 201 -6.04 12.85 14.24
CA ILE A 201 -5.28 12.58 15.47
C ILE A 201 -4.42 13.80 15.81
N GLY A 202 -4.28 14.11 17.11
CA GLY A 202 -3.48 15.22 17.62
C GLY A 202 -4.32 16.44 18.02
N GLN A 203 -4.07 16.99 19.21
CA GLN A 203 -4.89 18.09 19.77
C GLN A 203 -4.68 19.43 19.04
N VAL A 204 -3.43 19.74 18.70
CA VAL A 204 -2.99 21.00 18.07
C VAL A 204 -2.87 20.84 16.56
N THR A 205 -2.11 19.83 16.08
CA THR A 205 -1.85 19.69 14.63
C THR A 205 -3.05 19.14 13.87
N LYS A 206 -3.95 18.39 14.52
CA LYS A 206 -5.11 17.74 13.91
C LYS A 206 -4.75 17.05 12.59
N THR A 207 -3.82 16.11 12.67
CA THR A 207 -3.25 15.42 11.52
C THR A 207 -4.21 14.36 11.00
N ASP A 208 -4.45 14.35 9.69
CA ASP A 208 -5.28 13.33 9.05
C ASP A 208 -4.52 12.01 8.92
N VAL A 209 -5.15 10.94 9.42
CA VAL A 209 -4.65 9.56 9.39
C VAL A 209 -5.68 8.70 8.68
N SER A 210 -5.25 7.86 7.73
CA SER A 210 -6.13 6.95 7.00
C SER A 210 -5.68 5.51 7.15
N ILE A 211 -6.62 4.63 7.49
CA ILE A 211 -6.42 3.19 7.57
C ILE A 211 -6.96 2.58 6.27
N MET A 212 -6.15 1.78 5.59
CA MET A 212 -6.54 1.07 4.38
C MET A 212 -6.37 -0.44 4.59
N TYR A 213 -7.38 -1.21 4.19
CA TYR A 213 -7.35 -2.66 4.29
C TYR A 213 -8.28 -3.29 3.24
N LEU A 214 -8.05 -4.56 2.91
CA LEU A 214 -8.91 -5.28 1.98
C LEU A 214 -9.98 -6.09 2.73
N LYS A 215 -11.25 -5.69 2.58
CA LYS A 215 -12.38 -6.37 3.21
C LYS A 215 -12.48 -7.82 2.72
N GLY A 216 -12.62 -8.76 3.67
CA GLY A 216 -12.69 -10.19 3.38
C GLY A 216 -11.34 -10.90 3.28
N ILE A 217 -10.22 -10.18 3.18
CA ILE A 217 -8.86 -10.75 3.32
C ILE A 217 -8.24 -10.35 4.66
N ALA A 218 -8.32 -9.07 5.02
CA ALA A 218 -7.85 -8.60 6.31
C ALA A 218 -8.68 -9.20 7.46
N LYS A 219 -8.00 -9.59 8.54
CA LYS A 219 -8.68 -10.08 9.75
C LYS A 219 -9.30 -8.90 10.49
N GLU A 220 -10.62 -8.96 10.68
CA GLU A 220 -11.38 -7.88 11.33
C GLU A 220 -10.88 -7.56 12.74
N ASP A 221 -10.44 -8.57 13.50
CA ASP A 221 -9.88 -8.37 14.84
C ASP A 221 -8.65 -7.45 14.82
N ILE A 222 -7.79 -7.59 13.81
CA ILE A 222 -6.60 -6.74 13.65
C ILE A 222 -7.01 -5.32 13.24
N VAL A 223 -8.00 -5.18 12.35
CA VAL A 223 -8.55 -3.86 11.94
C VAL A 223 -9.11 -3.13 13.16
N GLN A 224 -9.87 -3.84 13.99
CA GLN A 224 -10.44 -3.26 15.21
C GLN A 224 -9.36 -2.89 16.22
N GLU A 225 -8.30 -3.69 16.36
CA GLU A 225 -7.18 -3.37 17.25
C GLU A 225 -6.44 -2.11 16.78
N VAL A 226 -6.10 -2.02 15.49
CA VAL A 226 -5.48 -0.82 14.89
C VAL A 226 -6.35 0.41 15.12
N ARG A 227 -7.66 0.32 14.84
CA ARG A 227 -8.64 1.38 15.09
C ARG A 227 -8.65 1.78 16.57
N THR A 228 -8.61 0.80 17.47
CA THR A 228 -8.64 1.05 18.92
C THR A 228 -7.36 1.74 19.40
N ARG A 229 -6.19 1.32 18.92
CA ARG A 229 -4.90 1.94 19.29
C ARG A 229 -4.76 3.36 18.77
N LEU A 230 -5.11 3.59 17.50
CA LEU A 230 -5.07 4.93 16.91
C LEU A 230 -5.99 5.91 17.65
N ASN A 231 -7.19 5.48 18.04
CA ASN A 231 -8.11 6.32 18.81
C ASN A 231 -7.66 6.59 20.26
N ARG A 232 -6.71 5.83 20.81
CA ARG A 232 -6.15 6.05 22.15
C ARG A 232 -4.98 7.03 22.15
N ILE A 233 -4.47 7.40 20.98
CA ILE A 233 -3.36 8.35 20.86
C ILE A 233 -3.81 9.72 21.38
N ASP A 234 -3.19 10.15 22.46
CA ASP A 234 -3.37 11.50 23.02
C ASP A 234 -2.02 12.21 23.02
N ILE A 235 -1.83 13.10 22.04
CA ILE A 235 -0.61 13.88 21.83
C ILE A 235 -0.97 15.26 21.26
N ASP A 236 -0.15 16.27 21.51
CA ASP A 236 -0.37 17.62 20.97
C ASP A 236 -0.29 17.65 19.44
N GLY A 237 0.62 16.88 18.85
CA GLY A 237 0.74 16.83 17.40
C GLY A 237 1.60 15.70 16.85
N ILE A 238 1.37 15.38 15.58
CA ILE A 238 2.12 14.38 14.83
C ILE A 238 2.93 15.09 13.75
N LEU A 239 4.25 15.03 13.87
CA LEU A 239 5.20 15.61 12.91
C LEU A 239 5.81 14.57 11.96
N GLU A 240 5.88 13.31 12.41
CA GLU A 240 6.50 12.21 11.67
C GLU A 240 5.76 10.90 11.95
N SER A 241 5.84 9.95 11.01
CA SER A 241 5.14 8.66 11.09
C SER A 241 5.62 7.83 12.28
N GLY A 242 6.89 8.00 12.68
CA GLY A 242 7.49 7.34 13.84
C GLY A 242 6.78 7.63 15.17
N TYR A 243 6.06 8.76 15.29
CA TYR A 243 5.30 9.06 16.51
C TYR A 243 4.11 8.11 16.64
N VAL A 244 3.38 7.90 15.55
CA VAL A 244 2.25 6.98 15.52
C VAL A 244 2.76 5.55 15.66
N GLU A 245 3.85 5.20 14.98
CA GLU A 245 4.51 3.89 15.08
C GLU A 245 4.78 3.51 16.54
N GLN A 246 5.49 4.35 17.30
CA GLN A 246 5.81 4.09 18.71
C GLN A 246 4.57 4.00 19.61
N LEU A 247 3.52 4.76 19.32
CA LEU A 247 2.32 4.81 20.16
C LEU A 247 1.35 3.66 19.91
N ILE A 248 1.37 3.06 18.71
CA ILE A 248 0.56 1.88 18.39
C ILE A 248 1.35 0.57 18.51
N GLU A 249 2.67 0.63 18.60
CA GLU A 249 3.52 -0.55 18.76
C GLU A 249 3.22 -1.29 20.07
N ASP A 250 3.32 -2.61 20.01
CA ASP A 250 3.20 -3.45 21.19
C ASP A 250 4.33 -3.15 22.19
N GLN A 251 3.98 -2.87 23.44
CA GLN A 251 4.93 -2.88 24.56
C GLN A 251 5.31 -4.32 24.92
N THR A 252 5.96 -5.01 23.97
CA THR A 252 6.43 -6.37 24.12
C THR A 252 7.91 -6.37 24.51
N MET A 253 8.37 -7.48 25.10
CA MET A 253 9.79 -7.67 25.42
C MET A 253 10.63 -8.05 24.19
N THR A 254 10.07 -7.97 22.97
CA THR A 254 10.82 -8.26 21.74
C THR A 254 11.55 -6.99 21.26
N PRO A 255 12.83 -7.10 20.88
CA PRO A 255 13.54 -6.00 20.24
C PRO A 255 13.16 -5.83 18.77
N PHE A 256 12.38 -6.75 18.19
CA PHE A 256 11.98 -6.71 16.79
C PHE A 256 10.73 -5.87 16.59
N PRO A 257 10.74 -4.95 15.61
CA PRO A 257 9.60 -4.09 15.34
C PRO A 257 8.41 -4.91 14.81
N THR A 258 7.22 -4.50 15.24
CA THR A 258 5.93 -5.13 14.86
C THR A 258 5.19 -4.35 13.78
N ILE A 259 5.80 -3.26 13.33
CA ILE A 259 5.32 -2.36 12.29
C ILE A 259 6.45 -2.21 11.27
N GLU A 260 6.10 -2.20 9.98
CA GLU A 260 7.04 -1.95 8.89
C GLU A 260 6.69 -0.60 8.25
N ASN A 261 7.64 0.31 8.14
CA ASN A 261 7.47 1.57 7.42
C ASN A 261 8.03 1.46 5.99
N THR A 262 7.29 1.97 5.00
CA THR A 262 7.73 1.92 3.60
C THR A 262 7.35 3.18 2.82
N GLU A 263 8.23 3.62 1.93
CA GLU A 263 7.96 4.68 0.95
C GLU A 263 7.32 4.13 -0.34
N ARG A 264 7.08 2.81 -0.44
CA ARG A 264 6.76 2.16 -1.71
C ARG A 264 5.28 1.74 -1.83
N PRO A 265 4.53 2.25 -2.83
CA PRO A 265 3.14 1.86 -3.07
C PRO A 265 2.96 0.38 -3.45
N ASP A 266 3.92 -0.22 -4.16
CA ASP A 266 3.86 -1.61 -4.57
C ASP A 266 4.06 -2.59 -3.40
N MET A 267 4.93 -2.25 -2.45
CA MET A 267 5.06 -2.99 -1.19
C MET A 267 3.76 -2.93 -0.38
N VAL A 268 3.15 -1.75 -0.27
CA VAL A 268 1.86 -1.60 0.42
C VAL A 268 0.77 -2.43 -0.26
N ALA A 269 0.67 -2.39 -1.58
CA ALA A 269 -0.29 -3.18 -2.32
C ALA A 269 -0.10 -4.69 -2.11
N GLY A 270 1.14 -5.19 -2.16
CA GLY A 270 1.45 -6.60 -1.89
C GLY A 270 0.99 -7.03 -0.49
N ASN A 271 1.34 -6.23 0.53
CA ASN A 271 0.98 -6.51 1.92
C ASN A 271 -0.55 -6.46 2.16
N LEU A 272 -1.27 -5.53 1.53
CA LEU A 272 -2.74 -5.47 1.59
C LEU A 272 -3.39 -6.72 1.00
N LEU A 273 -2.83 -7.26 -0.09
CA LEU A 273 -3.30 -8.52 -0.70
C LEU A 273 -3.04 -9.75 0.19
N GLU A 274 -2.06 -9.67 1.10
CA GLU A 274 -1.79 -10.68 2.12
C GLU A 274 -2.68 -10.52 3.37
N GLY A 275 -3.55 -9.50 3.41
CA GLY A 275 -4.49 -9.27 4.50
C GLY A 275 -3.95 -8.37 5.62
N ARG A 276 -2.87 -7.63 5.36
CA ARG A 276 -2.35 -6.61 6.28
C ARG A 276 -3.11 -5.30 6.15
N ILE A 277 -2.78 -4.38 7.03
CA ILE A 277 -3.39 -3.07 7.13
C ILE A 277 -2.30 -2.02 6.89
N ALA A 278 -2.64 -1.01 6.09
CA ALA A 278 -1.77 0.12 5.81
C ALA A 278 -2.31 1.38 6.51
N ILE A 279 -1.44 2.15 7.16
CA ILE A 279 -1.77 3.38 7.87
C ILE A 279 -1.01 4.53 7.21
N PHE A 280 -1.76 5.47 6.66
CA PHE A 280 -1.26 6.66 5.96
C PHE A 280 -1.36 7.86 6.90
N ILE A 281 -0.26 8.61 7.03
CA ILE A 281 -0.17 9.77 7.93
C ILE A 281 0.15 11.00 7.07
N ASN A 282 -0.76 11.97 7.08
CA ASN A 282 -0.60 13.16 6.26
C ASN A 282 0.61 13.98 6.72
N GLY A 283 1.41 14.46 5.78
CA GLY A 283 2.66 15.17 6.04
C GLY A 283 3.92 14.31 5.95
N THR A 284 3.79 12.99 5.70
CA THR A 284 4.93 12.07 5.67
C THR A 284 4.91 11.19 4.41
N PRO A 285 6.07 10.88 3.80
CA PRO A 285 6.17 10.00 2.64
C PRO A 285 6.25 8.51 3.03
N PHE A 286 5.97 8.16 4.28
CA PHE A 286 6.02 6.78 4.77
C PHE A 286 4.63 6.28 5.13
N VAL A 287 4.36 5.03 4.77
CA VAL A 287 3.16 4.29 5.16
C VAL A 287 3.56 3.18 6.11
N LEU A 288 2.81 3.03 7.20
CA LEU A 288 3.03 1.99 8.20
C LEU A 288 2.19 0.75 7.84
N LEU A 289 2.81 -0.41 7.82
CA LEU A 289 2.19 -1.72 7.56
C LEU A 289 2.13 -2.54 8.84
N VAL A 290 0.94 -3.08 9.12
CA VAL A 290 0.67 -3.79 10.38
C VAL A 290 -0.19 -5.05 10.14
N PRO A 291 0.09 -6.17 10.82
CA PRO A 291 1.30 -6.44 11.60
C PRO A 291 2.48 -6.77 10.69
N ALA A 292 3.69 -6.40 11.09
CA ALA A 292 4.93 -6.88 10.49
C ALA A 292 5.37 -8.20 11.14
N LEU A 293 5.99 -9.08 10.36
CA LEU A 293 6.59 -10.32 10.87
C LEU A 293 8.11 -10.23 10.78
N PHE A 294 8.82 -10.87 11.70
CA PHE A 294 10.28 -10.85 11.70
C PHE A 294 10.90 -11.37 10.39
N VAL A 295 10.26 -12.36 9.76
CA VAL A 295 10.71 -12.92 8.47
C VAL A 295 10.59 -11.90 7.32
N GLU A 296 9.70 -10.90 7.48
CA GLU A 296 9.56 -9.63 6.74
C GLU A 296 10.89 -8.98 6.39
N PHE A 297 11.70 -8.77 7.42
CA PHE A 297 12.95 -8.00 7.31
C PHE A 297 14.05 -8.70 6.50
N PHE A 298 13.84 -9.98 6.15
CA PHE A 298 14.73 -10.72 5.25
C PHE A 298 14.24 -10.76 3.80
N GLN A 299 13.10 -10.15 3.50
CA GLN A 299 12.53 -10.10 2.17
C GLN A 299 12.68 -8.71 1.58
N THR A 300 12.85 -8.65 0.26
CA THR A 300 12.80 -7.38 -0.48
C THR A 300 11.78 -7.49 -1.61
N ILE A 301 11.26 -6.35 -2.07
CA ILE A 301 10.34 -6.30 -3.22
C ILE A 301 10.96 -6.92 -4.48
N GLU A 302 12.28 -6.86 -4.62
CA GLU A 302 13.02 -7.46 -5.73
C GLU A 302 12.92 -8.99 -5.74
N ASP A 303 12.76 -9.61 -4.56
CA ASP A 303 12.58 -11.05 -4.46
C ASP A 303 11.31 -11.50 -5.22
N TYR A 304 10.25 -10.69 -5.18
CA TYR A 304 8.98 -10.97 -5.86
C TYR A 304 9.07 -10.77 -7.39
N GLY A 305 9.98 -9.91 -7.85
CA GLY A 305 10.23 -9.67 -9.28
C GLY A 305 11.23 -10.63 -9.92
N SER A 306 11.86 -11.50 -9.13
CA SER A 306 12.92 -12.42 -9.57
C SER A 306 12.41 -13.86 -9.66
N ARG A 307 13.19 -14.74 -10.30
CA ARG A 307 12.83 -16.17 -10.32
C ARG A 307 12.93 -16.74 -8.91
N PHE A 308 11.97 -17.60 -8.56
CA PHE A 308 11.83 -18.12 -7.20
C PHE A 308 13.09 -18.83 -6.67
N ASP A 309 13.89 -19.46 -7.53
CA ASP A 309 15.12 -20.15 -7.18
C ASP A 309 16.21 -19.16 -6.71
N ILE A 310 16.35 -18.04 -7.42
CA ILE A 310 17.29 -16.96 -7.06
C ILE A 310 16.79 -16.23 -5.80
N ALA A 311 15.50 -15.87 -5.76
CA ALA A 311 14.89 -15.18 -4.63
C ALA A 311 15.11 -15.94 -3.31
N ASN A 312 14.80 -17.24 -3.29
CA ASN A 312 14.99 -18.06 -2.10
C ASN A 312 16.48 -18.22 -1.75
N GLY A 313 17.36 -18.38 -2.75
CA GLY A 313 18.80 -18.41 -2.51
C GLY A 313 19.30 -17.16 -1.79
N LEU A 314 18.88 -15.97 -2.25
CA LEU A 314 19.23 -14.70 -1.60
C LEU A 314 18.63 -14.57 -0.20
N ARG A 315 17.37 -14.98 0.01
CA ARG A 315 16.75 -15.00 1.33
C ARG A 315 17.53 -15.89 2.31
N TYR A 316 17.96 -17.08 1.89
CA TYR A 316 18.79 -17.96 2.72
C TYR A 316 20.14 -17.32 3.06
N ILE A 317 20.78 -16.65 2.09
CA ILE A 317 22.03 -15.93 2.33
C ILE A 317 21.83 -14.81 3.35
N ARG A 318 20.75 -14.02 3.27
CA ARG A 318 20.45 -12.95 4.25
C ARG A 318 20.23 -13.52 5.66
N VAL A 319 19.46 -14.61 5.78
CA VAL A 319 19.23 -15.28 7.07
C VAL A 319 20.54 -15.84 7.63
N LEU A 320 21.37 -16.49 6.80
CA LEU A 320 22.67 -17.00 7.21
C LEU A 320 23.62 -15.87 7.66
N ALA A 321 23.68 -14.79 6.88
CA ALA A 321 24.49 -13.62 7.18
C ALA A 321 24.06 -12.96 8.50
N PHE A 322 22.76 -12.91 8.80
CA PHE A 322 22.27 -12.45 10.09
C PHE A 322 22.76 -13.31 11.25
N PHE A 323 22.70 -14.64 11.16
CA PHE A 323 23.24 -15.52 12.20
C PHE A 323 24.76 -15.38 12.36
N ILE A 324 25.50 -15.27 11.25
CA ILE A 324 26.95 -15.07 11.29
C ILE A 324 27.29 -13.72 11.93
N SER A 325 26.58 -12.64 11.57
CA SER A 325 26.81 -11.31 12.15
C SER A 325 26.50 -11.31 13.65
N LEU A 326 25.36 -11.90 14.04
CA LEU A 326 24.92 -11.95 15.43
C LEU A 326 25.84 -12.79 16.33
N THR A 327 26.34 -13.92 15.82
CA THR A 327 27.13 -14.88 16.62
C THR A 327 28.64 -14.79 16.39
N GLY A 328 29.08 -14.16 15.31
CA GLY A 328 30.47 -14.11 14.87
C GLY A 328 31.43 -13.53 15.92
N PRO A 329 31.17 -12.33 16.47
CA PRO A 329 32.01 -11.76 17.51
C PRO A 329 32.08 -12.64 18.77
N ALA A 330 30.95 -13.20 19.19
CA ALA A 330 30.89 -14.09 20.35
C ALA A 330 31.66 -15.40 20.12
N LEU A 331 31.54 -16.00 18.93
CA LEU A 331 32.28 -17.20 18.53
C LEU A 331 33.79 -16.94 18.44
N TYR A 332 34.20 -15.78 17.91
CA TYR A 332 35.60 -15.37 17.85
C TYR A 332 36.22 -15.28 19.25
N VAL A 333 35.53 -14.61 20.18
CA VAL A 333 35.97 -14.50 21.58
C VAL A 333 36.02 -15.88 22.25
N ALA A 334 35.01 -16.72 22.02
CA ALA A 334 34.94 -18.06 22.60
C ALA A 334 36.10 -18.96 22.12
N ALA A 335 36.39 -18.96 20.82
CA ALA A 335 37.46 -19.77 20.24
C ALA A 335 38.85 -19.30 20.67
N THR A 336 39.10 -17.99 20.67
CA THR A 336 40.42 -17.42 21.00
C THR A 336 40.73 -17.44 22.50
N THR A 337 39.72 -17.41 23.36
CA THR A 337 39.90 -17.28 24.82
C THR A 337 39.70 -18.61 25.55
N PHE A 338 38.73 -19.43 25.14
CA PHE A 338 38.32 -20.63 25.90
C PHE A 338 38.61 -21.95 25.17
N HIS A 339 38.62 -21.96 23.83
CA HIS A 339 38.75 -23.19 23.03
C HIS A 339 39.83 -23.09 21.94
N GLN A 340 41.04 -22.71 22.34
CA GLN A 340 42.17 -22.51 21.39
C GLN A 340 42.54 -23.80 20.64
N GLU A 341 42.27 -24.97 21.23
CA GLU A 341 42.50 -26.28 20.62
C GLU A 341 41.65 -26.56 19.37
N MET A 342 40.56 -25.80 19.17
CA MET A 342 39.73 -25.92 17.97
C MET A 342 40.34 -25.25 16.73
N ILE A 343 41.36 -24.39 16.93
CA ILE A 343 42.03 -23.65 15.86
C ILE A 343 43.30 -24.41 15.46
N PRO A 344 43.55 -24.65 14.17
CA PRO A 344 44.80 -25.24 13.70
C PRO A 344 46.02 -24.53 14.30
N THR A 345 46.97 -25.28 14.83
CA THR A 345 48.10 -24.74 15.63
C THR A 345 48.88 -23.65 14.90
N GLN A 346 49.02 -23.75 13.57
CA GLN A 346 49.68 -22.73 12.75
C GLN A 346 48.97 -21.36 12.83
N LEU A 347 47.64 -21.35 12.83
CA LEU A 347 46.84 -20.12 12.94
C LEU A 347 46.88 -19.54 14.36
N VAL A 348 46.91 -20.38 15.39
CA VAL A 348 47.02 -19.93 16.80
C VAL A 348 48.31 -19.14 17.01
N PHE A 349 49.45 -19.63 16.50
CA PHE A 349 50.72 -18.90 16.62
C PHE A 349 50.70 -17.55 15.89
N ILE A 350 50.08 -17.49 14.72
CA ILE A 350 49.92 -16.23 13.98
C ILE A 350 49.06 -15.24 14.77
N ILE A 351 47.93 -15.70 15.31
CA ILE A 351 47.03 -14.86 16.13
C ILE A 351 47.76 -14.40 17.40
N ALA A 352 48.49 -15.28 18.08
CA ALA A 352 49.24 -14.93 19.28
C ALA A 352 50.33 -13.87 19.00
N ALA A 353 51.08 -14.02 17.90
CA ALA A 353 52.10 -13.05 17.49
C ALA A 353 51.49 -11.68 17.12
N GLN A 354 50.32 -11.65 16.49
CA GLN A 354 49.62 -10.39 16.18
C GLN A 354 49.05 -9.70 17.42
N ARG A 355 48.66 -10.48 18.45
CA ARG A 355 48.08 -9.95 19.68
C ARG A 355 49.10 -9.61 20.76
N GLU A 356 50.38 -9.95 20.57
CA GLU A 356 51.46 -9.62 21.52
C GLU A 356 51.57 -8.12 21.79
N ALA A 357 51.29 -7.28 20.78
CA ALA A 357 51.32 -5.82 20.90
C ALA A 357 50.00 -5.20 21.41
N VAL A 358 48.94 -5.99 21.58
CA VAL A 358 47.60 -5.50 21.95
C VAL A 358 47.35 -5.74 23.45
N PRO A 359 47.22 -4.68 24.27
CA PRO A 359 47.12 -4.83 25.73
C PRO A 359 45.73 -5.27 26.22
N PHE A 360 44.75 -5.45 25.33
CA PHE A 360 43.35 -5.70 25.69
C PHE A 360 42.94 -7.18 25.55
N PRO A 361 42.12 -7.71 26.48
CA PRO A 361 41.49 -9.02 26.32
C PRO A 361 40.60 -9.08 25.06
N SER A 362 40.41 -10.28 24.48
CA SER A 362 39.64 -10.47 23.24
C SER A 362 38.22 -9.92 23.31
N VAL A 363 37.58 -10.00 24.48
CA VAL A 363 36.23 -9.45 24.72
C VAL A 363 36.23 -7.93 24.55
N VAL A 364 37.21 -7.25 25.14
CA VAL A 364 37.29 -5.78 25.14
C VAL A 364 37.64 -5.29 23.73
N GLU A 365 38.56 -5.98 23.05
CA GLU A 365 38.88 -5.70 21.65
C GLU A 365 37.66 -5.84 20.74
N ALA A 366 36.91 -6.94 20.84
CA ALA A 366 35.72 -7.17 20.04
C ALA A 366 34.63 -6.11 20.29
N LEU A 367 34.42 -5.69 21.55
CA LEU A 367 33.47 -4.62 21.88
C LEU A 367 33.91 -3.25 21.33
N ILE A 368 35.20 -2.92 21.39
CA ILE A 368 35.74 -1.68 20.81
C ILE A 368 35.58 -1.71 19.30
N MET A 369 35.84 -2.84 18.66
CA MET A 369 35.68 -3.02 17.22
C MET A 369 34.22 -2.86 16.80
N GLU A 370 33.28 -3.50 17.51
CA GLU A 370 31.83 -3.38 17.26
C GLU A 370 31.36 -1.91 17.41
N LEU A 371 31.78 -1.23 18.48
CA LEU A 371 31.48 0.18 18.68
C LEU A 371 32.06 1.05 17.56
N THR A 372 33.28 0.76 17.12
CA THR A 372 33.93 1.47 16.01
C THR A 372 33.14 1.30 14.72
N PHE A 373 32.68 0.07 14.43
CA PHE A 373 31.84 -0.21 13.27
C PHE A 373 30.52 0.57 13.31
N GLU A 374 29.84 0.61 14.45
CA GLU A 374 28.60 1.38 14.59
C GLU A 374 28.83 2.89 14.46
N ILE A 375 29.94 3.42 14.98
CA ILE A 375 30.33 4.84 14.77
C ILE A 375 30.57 5.12 13.29
N LEU A 376 31.31 4.25 12.59
CA LEU A 376 31.58 4.40 11.16
C LEU A 376 30.29 4.31 10.33
N ARG A 377 29.39 3.40 10.71
CA ARG A 377 28.08 3.23 10.06
C ARG A 377 27.21 4.45 10.23
N GLU A 378 27.05 4.97 11.45
CA GLU A 378 26.25 6.18 11.73
C GLU A 378 26.83 7.41 11.02
N ALA A 379 28.16 7.54 11.00
CA ALA A 379 28.84 8.59 10.23
C ALA A 379 28.59 8.42 8.73
N GLY A 380 28.65 7.19 8.20
CA GLY A 380 28.42 6.86 6.80
C GLY A 380 27.02 7.21 6.32
N LEU A 381 25.99 6.99 7.14
CA LEU A 381 24.59 7.31 6.82
C LEU A 381 24.32 8.81 6.69
N ARG A 382 25.09 9.64 7.40
CA ARG A 382 24.95 11.11 7.39
C ARG A 382 25.85 11.80 6.35
N LEU A 383 26.78 11.06 5.74
CA LEU A 383 27.65 11.58 4.68
C LEU A 383 26.95 11.54 3.31
N PRO A 384 27.27 12.46 2.39
CA PRO A 384 26.75 12.41 1.03
C PRO A 384 27.03 11.05 0.35
N LYS A 385 26.09 10.55 -0.47
CA LYS A 385 26.14 9.22 -1.11
C LYS A 385 27.47 8.88 -1.80
N ALA A 386 28.20 9.89 -2.30
CA ALA A 386 29.49 9.71 -2.96
C ALA A 386 30.64 9.31 -2.01
N ILE A 387 30.51 9.54 -0.71
CA ILE A 387 31.55 9.29 0.31
C ILE A 387 31.13 8.16 1.27
N GLY A 388 29.83 7.98 1.51
CA GLY A 388 29.31 6.97 2.44
C GLY A 388 29.70 5.52 2.10
N SER A 389 29.80 5.16 0.82
CA SER A 389 30.22 3.81 0.40
C SER A 389 31.69 3.52 0.72
N THR A 390 32.55 4.54 0.75
CA THR A 390 33.97 4.40 1.07
C THR A 390 34.21 4.15 2.56
N VAL A 391 33.36 4.69 3.43
CA VAL A 391 33.46 4.46 4.88
C VAL A 391 33.22 2.98 5.23
N SER A 392 32.35 2.29 4.48
CA SER A 392 32.12 0.84 4.60
C SER A 392 33.28 -0.04 4.10
N ILE A 393 34.25 0.53 3.38
CA ILE A 393 35.42 -0.21 2.88
C ILE A 393 36.60 -0.11 3.86
N VAL A 394 36.59 0.91 4.74
CA VAL A 394 37.70 1.22 5.66
C VAL A 394 37.54 0.57 7.03
N GLY A 395 36.30 0.38 7.50
CA GLY A 395 36.01 -0.53 8.60
C GLY A 395 36.03 -1.97 8.09
#